data_AF-A0A0C2T737-F1
#
_entry.id   AF-A0A0C2T737-F1
#
_cell.length_a   1.000
_cell.length_b   1.000
_cell.length_c   1.000
_cell.angle_alpha   90.00
_cell.angle_beta   90.00
_cell.angle_gamma   90.00
#
_symmetry.space_group_name_H-M   'P 1'
#
loop_
_entity.id
_entity.type
_entity.pdbx_description
1 polymer ?
#
loop_
_entity_poly.entity_id
_entity_poly.type
_entity_poly.pdbx_seq_one_letter_code
_entity_poly.pdbx_strand_id
1 'polypeptide(L)'
;MEADSVEPPVVALRASSNGRVSGKPWKAHNDATVRSQMSRGLKTKNWDKRMEKTQKALAVKKLQDELKEEKETERRRRREVTMERKRAAEEKRRLEEEKTKMGARKAARLRRRAGRTKKINH
;
A
#
# COMPACT_ATOMS: atom_id res chain seq x y z
N MET A 1 40.66 -16.21 57.20
CA MET A 1 41.00 -17.24 56.20
C MET A 1 39.72 -17.97 55.91
N GLU A 2 39.01 -17.61 54.84
CA GLU A 2 37.92 -18.42 54.29
C GLU A 2 37.94 -18.15 52.79
N ALA A 3 38.23 -19.20 52.03
CA ALA A 3 38.45 -19.15 50.59
C ALA A 3 37.12 -19.45 49.90
N ASP A 4 36.57 -18.49 49.18
CA ASP A 4 35.44 -18.70 48.27
C ASP A 4 35.89 -19.59 47.11
N SER A 5 35.27 -20.76 47.03
CA SER A 5 35.48 -21.80 46.02
C SER A 5 34.94 -21.37 44.66
N VAL A 6 35.81 -21.28 43.67
CA VAL A 6 35.46 -21.10 42.26
C VAL A 6 34.91 -22.41 41.70
N GLU A 7 33.59 -22.48 41.46
CA GLU A 7 32.99 -23.62 40.75
C GLU A 7 33.28 -23.54 39.23
N PRO A 8 33.68 -24.63 38.57
CA PRO A 8 33.97 -24.64 37.14
C PRO A 8 32.67 -24.55 36.29
N PRO A 9 32.71 -23.90 35.13
CA PRO A 9 31.54 -23.76 34.27
C PRO A 9 31.09 -25.14 33.74
N VAL A 10 29.82 -25.47 33.98
CA VAL A 10 29.17 -26.67 33.45
C VAL A 10 29.07 -26.55 31.93
N VAL A 11 29.96 -27.25 31.22
CA VAL A 11 29.91 -27.33 29.76
C VAL A 11 28.73 -28.22 29.36
N ALA A 12 27.63 -27.60 28.92
CA ALA A 12 26.50 -28.33 28.36
C ALA A 12 26.92 -29.03 27.07
N LEU A 13 27.18 -30.33 27.14
CA LEU A 13 27.45 -31.18 25.99
C LEU A 13 26.21 -31.18 25.10
N ARG A 14 26.27 -30.45 23.98
CA ARG A 14 25.23 -30.50 22.95
C ARG A 14 25.03 -31.95 22.53
N ALA A 15 23.78 -32.41 22.45
CA ALA A 15 23.45 -33.71 21.89
C ALA A 15 24.01 -33.78 20.47
N SER A 16 25.13 -34.48 20.30
CA SER A 16 25.63 -34.80 18.96
C SER A 16 24.53 -35.60 18.24
N SER A 17 24.42 -35.43 16.92
CA SER A 17 23.47 -36.16 16.08
C SER A 17 23.61 -37.69 16.15
N ASN A 18 24.56 -38.21 16.92
CA ASN A 18 24.82 -39.63 17.19
C ASN A 18 24.12 -40.15 18.47
N GLY A 19 23.10 -39.46 18.98
CA GLY A 19 22.36 -39.88 20.18
C GLY A 19 21.74 -41.28 20.06
N ARG A 20 22.06 -42.16 21.03
CA ARG A 20 21.38 -43.41 21.43
C ARG A 20 20.74 -44.27 20.31
N VAL A 21 21.40 -44.43 19.18
CA VAL A 21 21.08 -45.53 18.25
C VAL A 21 22.20 -46.56 18.37
N SER A 22 21.88 -47.85 18.38
CA SER A 22 22.80 -48.99 18.52
C SER A 22 23.74 -49.17 17.32
N GLY A 23 24.28 -48.09 16.78
CA GLY A 23 25.24 -48.04 15.70
C GLY A 23 26.64 -47.74 16.24
N LYS A 24 27.60 -48.59 15.88
CA LYS A 24 29.04 -48.38 16.13
C LYS A 24 29.45 -46.94 15.75
N PRO A 25 30.22 -46.22 16.59
CA PRO A 25 30.47 -44.78 16.42
C PRO A 25 31.25 -44.43 15.14
N TRP A 26 31.90 -45.40 14.51
CA TRP A 26 32.60 -45.23 13.22
C TRP A 26 31.70 -45.36 12.00
N LYS A 27 30.40 -45.64 12.17
CA LYS A 27 29.45 -45.70 11.05
C LYS A 27 28.89 -44.30 10.80
N ALA A 28 29.10 -43.79 9.59
CA ALA A 28 28.46 -42.55 9.14
C ALA A 28 26.94 -42.70 9.17
N HIS A 29 26.23 -41.60 9.48
CA HIS A 29 24.77 -41.55 9.44
C HIS A 29 24.29 -41.86 8.01
N ASN A 30 23.43 -42.87 7.87
CA ASN A 30 22.83 -43.24 6.60
C ASN A 30 21.72 -42.24 6.26
N ASP A 31 22.08 -41.15 5.59
CA ASP A 31 21.08 -40.26 4.98
C ASP A 31 20.77 -40.69 3.54
N ALA A 32 19.53 -40.46 3.09
CA ALA A 32 19.11 -40.81 1.75
C ALA A 32 19.91 -39.98 0.73
N THR A 33 20.64 -40.65 -0.16
CA THR A 33 21.40 -39.95 -1.21
C THR A 33 20.44 -39.34 -2.23
N VAL A 34 20.18 -38.03 -2.13
CA VAL A 34 19.35 -37.30 -3.09
C VAL A 34 20.11 -37.14 -4.41
N ARG A 35 19.89 -38.06 -5.35
CA ARG A 35 20.42 -37.97 -6.72
C ARG A 35 19.42 -37.20 -7.59
N SER A 36 19.67 -35.92 -7.82
CA SER A 36 18.93 -35.19 -8.86
C SER A 36 19.31 -35.74 -10.24
N GLN A 37 18.34 -36.21 -11.03
CA GLN A 37 18.52 -36.62 -12.43
C GLN A 37 18.87 -35.46 -13.39
N MET A 38 18.89 -34.22 -12.88
CA MET A 38 19.25 -33.05 -13.68
C MET A 38 20.71 -33.10 -14.15
N SER A 39 20.92 -32.79 -15.43
CA SER A 39 22.26 -32.70 -16.00
C SER A 39 23.09 -31.61 -15.30
N ARG A 40 24.41 -31.78 -15.30
CA ARG A 40 25.35 -30.89 -14.58
C ARG A 40 25.32 -29.43 -15.09
N GLY A 41 24.82 -29.20 -16.31
CA GLY A 41 24.61 -27.87 -16.87
C GLY A 41 23.31 -27.19 -16.41
N LEU A 42 22.27 -27.97 -16.08
CA LEU A 42 21.04 -27.45 -15.47
C LEU A 42 21.13 -27.35 -13.94
N LYS A 43 22.04 -28.11 -13.31
CA LYS A 43 22.41 -27.89 -11.90
C LYS A 43 22.93 -26.47 -11.75
N THR A 44 22.26 -25.71 -10.89
CA THR A 44 22.32 -24.26 -10.85
C THR A 44 23.67 -23.76 -10.34
N LYS A 45 24.70 -23.70 -11.20
CA LYS A 45 26.00 -23.10 -10.85
C LYS A 45 25.91 -21.62 -10.43
N ASN A 46 24.82 -20.94 -10.80
CA ASN A 46 24.63 -19.49 -10.63
C ASN A 46 23.23 -19.16 -10.08
N TRP A 47 22.65 -19.98 -9.19
CA TRP A 47 21.36 -19.67 -8.56
C TRP A 47 21.39 -18.31 -7.87
N ASP A 48 22.47 -18.03 -7.13
CA ASP A 48 22.65 -16.78 -6.41
C ASP A 48 22.63 -15.57 -7.35
N LYS A 49 23.30 -15.65 -8.51
CA LYS A 49 23.27 -14.58 -9.53
C LYS A 49 21.88 -14.38 -10.13
N ARG A 50 21.04 -15.42 -10.20
CA ARG A 50 19.63 -15.27 -10.64
C ARG A 50 18.81 -14.61 -9.56
N MET A 51 19.00 -14.99 -8.30
CA MET A 51 18.36 -14.35 -7.15
C MET A 51 18.77 -12.88 -7.00
N GLU A 52 20.03 -12.54 -7.22
CA GLU A 52 20.48 -11.15 -7.24
C GLU A 52 19.80 -10.33 -8.35
N LYS A 53 19.65 -10.91 -9.55
CA LYS A 53 18.97 -10.25 -10.67
C LYS A 53 17.49 -10.04 -10.37
N THR A 54 16.80 -11.02 -9.79
CA THR A 54 15.39 -10.89 -9.44
C THR A 54 15.20 -9.85 -8.33
N GLN A 55 16.05 -9.85 -7.30
CA GLN A 55 16.02 -8.82 -6.25
C GLN A 55 16.24 -7.42 -6.80
N LYS A 56 17.22 -7.22 -7.69
CA LYS A 56 17.44 -5.93 -8.36
C LYS A 56 16.23 -5.50 -9.19
N ALA A 57 15.62 -6.41 -9.94
CA ALA A 57 14.44 -6.11 -10.73
C ALA A 57 13.23 -5.74 -9.85
N LEU A 58 13.04 -6.42 -8.72
CA LEU A 58 12.00 -6.10 -7.74
C LEU A 58 12.22 -4.73 -7.10
N ALA A 59 13.47 -4.40 -6.73
CA ALA A 59 13.82 -3.10 -6.19
C ALA A 59 13.52 -1.97 -7.20
N VAL A 60 13.89 -2.16 -8.47
CA VAL A 60 13.60 -1.18 -9.53
C VAL A 60 12.09 -1.01 -9.74
N LYS A 61 11.32 -2.10 -9.76
CA LYS A 61 9.86 -2.03 -9.88
C LYS A 61 9.22 -1.30 -8.71
N LYS A 62 9.67 -1.59 -7.49
CA LYS A 62 9.18 -0.91 -6.29
C LYS A 62 9.38 0.60 -6.39
N LEU A 63 10.58 1.05 -6.76
CA LEU A 63 10.86 2.48 -6.99
C LEU A 63 9.99 3.07 -8.11
N GLN A 64 9.79 2.32 -9.20
CA GLN A 64 8.93 2.77 -10.29
C GLN A 64 7.47 2.97 -9.83
N ASP A 65 6.96 2.07 -8.99
CA ASP A 65 5.58 2.14 -8.52
C ASP A 65 5.40 3.25 -7.48
N GLU A 66 6.37 3.44 -6.58
CA GLU A 66 6.41 4.59 -5.65
C GLU A 66 6.33 5.93 -6.42
N LEU A 67 7.15 6.11 -7.47
CA LEU A 67 7.15 7.33 -8.28
C LEU A 67 5.84 7.55 -9.05
N LYS A 68 5.18 6.47 -9.50
CA LYS A 68 3.88 6.57 -10.17
C LYS A 68 2.80 6.98 -9.18
N GLU A 69 2.78 6.37 -8.01
CA GLU A 69 1.79 6.65 -6.98
C GLU A 69 1.88 8.11 -6.50
N GLU A 70 3.09 8.63 -6.28
CA GLU A 70 3.30 10.04 -5.96
C GLU A 70 2.73 10.98 -7.03
N LYS A 71 2.99 10.68 -8.31
CA LYS A 71 2.49 11.49 -9.43
C LYS A 71 0.97 11.40 -9.57
N GLU A 72 0.39 10.23 -9.37
CA GLU A 72 -1.05 10.00 -9.47
C GLU A 72 -1.80 10.66 -8.31
N THR A 73 -1.27 10.57 -7.10
CA THR A 73 -1.85 11.23 -5.92
C THR A 73 -1.84 12.75 -6.07
N GLU A 74 -0.75 13.35 -6.58
CA GLU A 74 -0.71 14.78 -6.85
C GLU A 74 -1.73 15.19 -7.94
N ARG A 75 -1.78 14.44 -9.05
CA ARG A 75 -2.76 14.68 -10.11
C ARG A 75 -4.20 14.56 -9.59
N ARG A 76 -4.47 13.58 -8.74
CA ARG A 76 -5.76 13.36 -8.11
C ARG A 76 -6.15 14.53 -7.20
N ARG A 77 -5.24 14.99 -6.34
CA ARG A 77 -5.45 16.18 -5.49
C ARG A 77 -5.82 17.41 -6.32
N ARG A 78 -5.10 17.69 -7.42
CA ARG A 78 -5.40 18.82 -8.31
C ARG A 78 -6.79 18.70 -8.95
N ARG A 79 -7.19 17.49 -9.35
CA ARG A 79 -8.53 17.21 -9.90
C ARG A 79 -9.61 17.40 -8.85
N GLU A 80 -9.42 16.88 -7.64
CA GLU A 80 -10.37 16.99 -6.53
C GLU A 80 -10.63 18.46 -6.19
N VAL A 81 -9.58 19.26 -6.00
CA VAL A 81 -9.71 20.71 -5.75
C VAL A 81 -10.48 21.42 -6.87
N THR A 82 -10.22 21.06 -8.13
CA THR A 82 -10.92 21.68 -9.27
C THR A 82 -12.40 21.28 -9.29
N MET A 83 -12.69 20.01 -9.01
CA MET A 83 -14.06 19.50 -8.95
C MET A 83 -14.83 20.12 -7.80
N GLU A 84 -14.22 20.29 -6.63
CA GLU A 84 -14.81 20.97 -5.48
C GLU A 84 -15.15 22.43 -5.80
N ARG A 85 -14.23 23.16 -6.44
CA ARG A 85 -14.49 24.54 -6.88
C ARG A 85 -15.66 24.63 -7.85
N LYS A 86 -15.75 23.70 -8.80
CA LYS A 86 -16.87 23.65 -9.75
C LYS A 86 -18.20 23.35 -9.05
N ARG A 87 -18.22 22.35 -8.15
CA ARG A 87 -19.40 21.98 -7.37
C ARG A 87 -19.88 23.15 -6.50
N ALA A 88 -18.98 23.83 -5.79
CA ALA A 88 -19.32 24.99 -4.98
C ALA A 88 -19.89 26.15 -5.83
N ALA A 89 -19.34 26.40 -7.02
CA ALA A 89 -19.85 27.41 -7.94
C ALA A 89 -21.24 27.05 -8.50
N GLU A 90 -21.47 25.78 -8.84
CA GLU A 90 -22.75 25.27 -9.33
C GLU A 90 -23.84 25.35 -8.25
N GLU A 91 -23.53 24.96 -7.01
CA GLU A 91 -24.45 25.08 -5.88
C GLU A 91 -24.81 26.54 -5.61
N LYS A 92 -23.82 27.44 -5.62
CA LYS A 92 -24.06 28.87 -5.46
C LYS A 92 -24.96 29.41 -6.58
N ARG A 93 -24.68 29.05 -7.84
CA ARG A 93 -25.49 29.48 -9.00
C ARG A 93 -26.93 28.98 -8.86
N ARG A 94 -27.13 27.72 -8.48
CA ARG A 94 -28.47 27.16 -8.25
C ARG A 94 -29.23 27.92 -7.18
N LEU A 95 -28.59 28.24 -6.05
CA LEU A 95 -29.23 29.01 -4.98
C LEU A 95 -29.58 30.44 -5.42
N GLU A 96 -28.75 31.07 -6.25
CA GLU A 96 -29.03 32.39 -6.84
C GLU A 96 -30.20 32.34 -7.83
N GLU A 97 -30.27 31.32 -8.69
CA GLU A 97 -31.40 31.07 -9.59
C GLU A 97 -32.71 30.83 -8.81
N GLU A 98 -32.67 30.08 -7.72
CA GLU A 98 -33.82 29.85 -6.86
C GLU A 98 -34.25 31.14 -6.14
N LYS A 99 -33.30 31.93 -5.60
CA LYS A 99 -33.57 33.23 -4.98
C LYS A 99 -34.17 34.23 -5.97
N THR A 100 -33.64 34.32 -7.18
CA THR A 100 -34.15 35.22 -8.23
C THR A 100 -35.56 34.80 -8.66
N LYS A 101 -35.82 33.50 -8.83
CA LYS A 101 -37.16 32.96 -9.11
C LYS A 101 -38.15 33.31 -8.01
N MET A 102 -37.76 33.19 -6.74
CA MET A 102 -38.61 33.55 -5.60
C MET A 102 -38.83 35.07 -5.49
N GLY A 103 -37.79 35.87 -5.74
CA GLY A 103 -37.87 37.33 -5.84
C GLY A 103 -38.84 37.76 -6.93
N ALA A 104 -38.74 37.17 -8.13
CA ALA A 104 -39.65 37.43 -9.24
C ALA A 104 -41.09 37.04 -8.91
N ARG A 105 -41.32 35.89 -8.25
CA ARG A 105 -42.65 35.47 -7.77
C ARG A 105 -43.24 36.44 -6.76
N LYS A 106 -42.43 36.93 -5.81
CA LYS A 106 -42.85 37.93 -4.82
C LYS A 106 -43.18 39.27 -5.48
N ALA A 107 -42.33 39.73 -6.41
CA ALA A 107 -42.58 40.94 -7.19
C ALA A 107 -43.87 40.83 -8.03
N ALA A 108 -44.11 39.69 -8.66
CA ALA A 108 -45.35 39.43 -9.39
C ALA A 108 -46.59 39.47 -8.46
N ARG A 109 -46.50 38.91 -7.25
CA ARG A 109 -47.58 38.96 -6.25
C ARG A 109 -47.89 40.40 -5.82
N LEU A 110 -46.86 41.22 -5.57
CA LEU A 110 -47.04 42.64 -5.23
C LEU A 110 -47.65 43.43 -6.40
N ARG A 111 -47.20 43.18 -7.64
CA ARG A 111 -47.81 43.79 -8.84
C ARG A 111 -49.29 43.46 -8.98
N ARG A 112 -49.69 42.20 -8.71
CA ARG A 112 -51.11 41.79 -8.70
C ARG A 112 -51.89 42.48 -7.58
N ARG A 113 -51.34 42.55 -6.37
CA ARG A 113 -51.99 43.22 -5.22
C ARG A 113 -52.18 44.71 -5.46
N ALA A 114 -51.23 45.37 -6.12
CA ALA A 114 -51.31 46.78 -6.48
C ALA A 114 -52.33 47.06 -7.60
N GLY A 115 -52.97 46.04 -8.19
CA GLY A 115 -54.00 46.20 -9.22
C GLY A 115 -53.53 46.91 -10.49
N ARG A 116 -52.20 47.05 -10.69
CA ARG A 116 -51.63 47.82 -11.80
C ARG A 116 -51.91 47.10 -13.11
N THR A 117 -52.85 47.61 -13.89
CA THR A 117 -53.16 47.08 -15.22
C THR A 117 -52.04 47.45 -16.20
N LYS A 118 -51.82 46.62 -17.22
CA LYS A 118 -50.74 46.80 -18.21
C LYS A 118 -50.93 48.06 -19.08
N LYS A 119 -52.09 48.74 -18.97
CA LYS A 119 -52.50 49.97 -19.68
C LYS A 119 -52.46 51.20 -18.75
N ILE A 120 -51.28 51.60 -18.30
CA ILE A 120 -51.09 52.96 -17.77
C ILE A 120 -49.92 53.55 -18.55
N ASN A 121 -50.23 54.19 -19.68
CA ASN A 121 -49.34 55.13 -20.35
C ASN A 121 -49.46 56.45 -19.56
N HIS A 122 -48.32 56.96 -19.09
CA HIS A 122 -48.15 58.39 -18.81
C HIS A 122 -47.52 59.02 -20.04
#